data_AF-A0A3D3Z1A1-F1
#
_entry.id   AF-A0A3D3Z1A1-F1
#
_cell.length_a   1.000
_cell.length_b   1.000
_cell.length_c   1.000
_cell.angle_alpha   90.00
_cell.angle_beta   90.00
_cell.angle_gamma   90.00
#
_symmetry.space_group_name_H-M   'P 1'
#
loop_
_entity.id
_entity.type
_entity.pdbx_description
1 polymer ?
#
loop_
_entity_poly.entity_id
_entity_poly.type
_entity_poly.pdbx_seq_one_letter_code
_entity_poly.pdbx_strand_id
1 'polypeptide(L)' 'PSFAGLDFAPGGSTALELKLLGVAGDVDAAPFTSAITDFYLTNPIARSSQIMAECSAAKKAASVAAIAAE' A
#
# COMPACT_ATOMS: atom_id res chain seq x y z
N PRO A 1 -2.87 13.35 -40.37
CA PRO A 1 -3.18 11.90 -40.40
C PRO A 1 -2.82 11.23 -39.06
N SER A 2 -3.80 10.80 -38.27
CA SER A 2 -3.53 10.05 -37.02
C SER A 2 -3.27 8.58 -37.35
N PHE A 3 -2.17 8.06 -36.82
CA PHE A 3 -1.67 6.71 -37.08
C PHE A 3 -2.38 5.71 -36.15
N ALA A 4 -3.04 4.71 -36.74
CA ALA A 4 -3.49 3.46 -36.10
C ALA A 4 -4.51 3.50 -34.94
N GLY A 5 -5.11 4.65 -34.59
CA GLY A 5 -6.19 4.70 -33.60
C GLY A 5 -5.82 4.17 -32.20
N LEU A 6 -4.51 4.06 -31.91
CA LEU A 6 -3.97 3.47 -30.67
C LEU A 6 -4.21 4.35 -29.42
N ASP A 7 -4.73 5.56 -29.59
CA ASP A 7 -5.16 6.47 -28.51
C ASP A 7 -6.61 6.95 -28.70
N PHE A 8 -7.40 6.26 -29.53
CA PHE A 8 -8.83 6.57 -29.66
C PHE A 8 -9.63 5.86 -28.56
N ALA A 9 -9.86 6.55 -27.44
CA ALA A 9 -10.92 6.16 -26.53
C ALA A 9 -12.24 6.71 -27.09
N PRO A 10 -13.16 5.88 -27.63
CA PRO A 10 -14.50 6.34 -27.94
C PRO A 10 -15.08 6.97 -26.67
N GLY A 11 -15.54 8.22 -26.77
CA GLY A 11 -16.04 8.98 -25.63
C GLY A 11 -16.96 8.10 -24.79
N GLY A 12 -16.59 7.91 -23.52
CA GLY A 12 -17.15 6.88 -22.65
C GLY A 12 -18.67 6.83 -22.73
N SER A 13 -19.18 5.76 -23.36
CA SER A 13 -20.60 5.45 -23.33
C SER A 13 -20.95 5.08 -21.90
N THR A 14 -21.80 5.89 -21.28
CA THR A 14 -22.30 5.85 -19.88
C THR A 14 -21.46 6.62 -18.86
N ALA A 15 -22.14 7.54 -18.16
CA ALA A 15 -21.60 8.22 -17.00
C ALA A 15 -21.38 7.20 -15.87
N LEU A 16 -20.23 7.27 -15.18
CA LEU A 16 -19.94 6.41 -14.04
C LEU A 16 -20.94 6.69 -12.90
N GLU A 17 -21.91 5.79 -12.70
CA GLU A 17 -22.88 5.91 -11.61
C GLU A 17 -22.29 5.47 -10.26
N LEU A 18 -21.68 6.42 -9.56
CA LEU A 18 -21.00 6.17 -8.26
C LEU A 18 -21.93 5.61 -7.17
N LYS A 19 -23.26 5.78 -7.30
CA LYS A 19 -24.25 5.24 -6.35
C LYS A 19 -24.30 3.71 -6.33
N LEU A 20 -23.80 3.04 -7.38
CA LEU A 20 -23.79 1.58 -7.48
C LEU A 20 -22.55 0.93 -6.87
N LEU A 21 -21.52 1.71 -6.53
CA LEU A 21 -20.19 1.21 -6.14
C LEU A 21 -20.04 0.91 -4.65
N GLY A 22 -21.09 1.08 -3.84
CA GLY A 22 -21.05 0.74 -2.43
C GLY A 22 -22.35 0.97 -1.69
N VAL A 23 -22.56 0.17 -0.64
CA VAL A 23 -23.61 0.35 0.37
C VAL A 23 -22.92 0.67 1.69
N ALA A 24 -23.49 1.58 2.49
CA ALA A 24 -22.99 1.82 3.84
C ALA A 24 -23.13 0.54 4.66
N GLY A 25 -21.99 -0.03 5.08
CA GLY A 25 -21.93 -1.17 5.99
C GLY A 25 -21.55 -0.74 7.40
N ASP A 26 -21.77 -1.63 8.37
CA ASP A 26 -21.35 -1.40 9.75
C ASP A 26 -19.82 -1.28 9.85
N VAL A 27 -19.35 -0.34 10.67
CA VAL A 27 -17.92 -0.12 10.92
C VAL A 27 -17.49 -0.95 12.12
N ASP A 28 -16.40 -1.69 11.98
CA ASP A 28 -15.83 -2.48 13.07
C ASP A 28 -15.26 -1.58 14.18
N ALA A 29 -15.33 -2.04 15.43
CA ALA A 29 -14.78 -1.35 16.60
C ALA A 29 -13.25 -1.56 16.76
N ALA A 30 -12.63 -2.31 15.83
CA ALA A 30 -11.20 -2.53 15.83
C ALA A 30 -10.41 -1.20 15.69
N PRO A 31 -9.30 -1.05 16.43
CA PRO A 31 -8.46 0.12 16.29
C PRO A 31 -7.77 0.14 14.92
N PHE A 32 -7.50 1.34 14.40
CA PHE A 32 -6.69 1.48 13.19
C PHE A 32 -5.24 1.07 13.47
N THR A 33 -4.76 0.06 12.73
CA THR A 33 -3.38 -0.39 12.77
C THR A 33 -2.61 0.11 11.55
N SER A 34 -1.29 0.28 11.67
CA SER A 34 -0.44 0.54 10.50
C SER A 34 -0.55 -0.61 9.51
N ALA A 35 -0.90 -0.32 8.25
CA ALA A 35 -0.88 -1.30 7.17
C ALA A 35 0.53 -1.79 6.83
N ILE A 36 1.55 -0.99 7.16
CA ILE A 36 2.96 -1.32 6.92
C ILE A 36 3.60 -1.72 8.25
N THR A 37 3.97 -2.99 8.36
CA THR A 37 4.62 -3.55 9.56
C THR A 37 6.13 -3.35 9.57
N ASP A 38 6.75 -3.33 8.38
CA ASP A 38 8.18 -3.10 8.20
C ASP A 38 8.42 -2.16 7.01
N PHE A 39 8.92 -0.96 7.32
CA PHE A 39 9.21 0.06 6.32
C PHE A 39 10.28 -0.39 5.31
N TYR A 40 11.24 -1.22 5.75
CA TYR A 40 12.33 -1.66 4.89
C TYR A 40 11.96 -2.85 3.99
N LEU A 41 10.78 -3.45 4.15
CA LEU A 41 10.36 -4.65 3.40
C LEU A 41 8.96 -4.49 2.75
N THR A 42 8.68 -3.30 2.22
CA THR A 42 7.35 -2.92 1.68
C THR A 42 7.02 -3.49 0.31
N ASN A 43 8.03 -3.73 -0.52
CA ASN A 43 7.86 -4.18 -1.91
C ASN A 43 8.89 -5.28 -2.28
N PRO A 44 8.72 -5.95 -3.44
CA PRO A 44 9.60 -7.06 -3.83
C PRO A 44 11.07 -6.66 -3.97
N ILE A 45 11.35 -5.46 -4.50
CA ILE A 45 12.72 -4.96 -4.69
C ILE A 45 13.41 -4.78 -3.33
N ALA A 46 12.72 -4.13 -2.39
CA ALA A 46 13.22 -3.93 -1.03
C ALA A 46 13.43 -5.26 -0.31
N ARG A 47 12.54 -6.24 -0.50
CA ARG A 47 12.65 -7.58 0.09
C ARG A 47 13.81 -8.40 -0.46
N SER A 48 14.19 -8.17 -1.71
CA SER A 48 15.37 -8.80 -2.31
C SER A 48 16.70 -8.10 -1.94
N SER A 49 16.64 -6.92 -1.33
CA SER A 49 17.84 -6.14 -0.97
C SER A 49 18.44 -6.61 0.35
N GLN A 50 19.71 -7.00 0.33
CA GLN A 50 20.47 -7.35 1.52
C GLN A 50 20.59 -6.17 2.49
N ILE A 51 20.84 -4.97 1.97
CA ILE A 51 21.00 -3.75 2.79
C ILE A 51 19.70 -3.43 3.54
N MET A 52 18.54 -3.63 2.90
CA MET A 52 17.25 -3.40 3.56
C MET A 52 16.97 -4.43 4.65
N ALA A 53 17.38 -5.68 4.46
CA ALA A 53 17.29 -6.70 5.51
C ALA A 53 18.13 -6.32 6.74
N GLU A 54 19.34 -5.80 6.54
CA GLU A 54 20.21 -5.31 7.63
C GLU A 54 19.59 -4.12 8.36
N CYS A 55 19.03 -3.14 7.63
CA CYS A 55 18.32 -2.01 8.25
C CYS A 55 17.09 -2.46 9.07
N SER A 56 16.30 -3.42 8.56
CA SER A 56 15.18 -4.02 9.30
C SER A 56 15.65 -4.67 10.61
N ALA A 57 16.73 -5.44 10.56
CA ALA A 57 17.31 -6.08 11.73
C ALA A 57 17.79 -5.06 12.78
N ALA A 58 18.52 -4.02 12.34
CA ALA A 58 18.98 -2.94 13.22
C ALA A 58 17.81 -2.19 13.87
N LYS A 59 16.75 -1.88 13.11
CA LYS A 59 15.54 -1.23 13.63
C LYS A 59 14.82 -2.09 14.66
N LYS A 60 14.72 -3.40 14.43
CA LYS A 60 14.13 -4.34 15.38
C LYS A 60 14.94 -4.41 16.67
N ALA A 61 16.27 -4.52 16.57
CA ALA A 61 17.15 -4.52 17.73
C ALA A 61 17.01 -3.23 18.56
N ALA A 62 16.97 -2.07 17.91
CA ALA A 62 16.77 -0.79 18.57
C ALA A 62 15.40 -0.71 19.28
N SER A 63 14.33 -1.21 18.66
CA SER A 63 13.01 -1.22 19.31
C SER A 63 12.96 -2.13 20.54
N VAL A 64 13.64 -3.28 20.52
CA VAL A 64 13.72 -4.18 21.69
C VAL A 64 14.49 -3.52 22.82
N ALA A 65 15.62 -2.87 22.51
CA ALA A 65 16.39 -2.14 23.51
C ALA A 65 15.60 -0.99 24.16
N ALA A 66 14.78 -0.27 23.37
CA ALA A 66 13.91 0.78 23.89
C ALA A 66 12.84 0.22 24.85
N ILE A 67 12.24 -0.93 24.53
CA ILE A 67 11.24 -1.60 25.39
C ILE A 67 11.87 -2.11 26.69
N ALA A 68 13.12 -2.59 26.66
CA ALA A 68 13.81 -3.10 27.85
C ALA A 68 14.30 -1.99 28.81
N ALA A 69 14.30 -0.74 28.36
CA ALA A 69 14.71 0.43 29.15
C ALA A 69 13.52 1.16 29.82
N GLU A 70 12.29 0.78 29.47
CA GLU A 70 11.04 1.21 30.13
C GLU A 70 10.64 0.23 31.23
#